data_AF-A0A9P6IU75-F1
#
_entry.id   AF-A0A9P6IU75-F1
#
_cell.length_a   1.000
_cell.length_b   1.000
_cell.length_c   1.000
_cell.angle_alpha   90.00
_cell.angle_beta   90.00
_cell.angle_gamma   90.00
#
_symmetry.space_group_name_H-M   'P 1'
#
loop_
_entity.id
_entity.type
_entity.pdbx_description
1 polymer ?
#
loop_
_entity_poly.entity_id
_entity_poly.type
_entity_poly.pdbx_seq_one_letter_code
_entity_poly.pdbx_strand_id
1 'polypeptide(L)'
;MNPLQFGDLGSTNSTCGQWIQVRNRENTAQETWAKVVGICDECEYGSVALNRPALEDLVPPSAPWEDVVFDPQSNVTLSEVVIVEGETVVPVAVSPKGLVHIAWKLSEGPPPSDPSPEEPAPKPTKTKAPKPIEDPKPPGGGDGKQYSGRMTWYSDTFGQCEESYSQSDLIVAVNEAQMGGGKKLCGKKILLTEKGSNTKVVVRVVDMCPGKYCKFGDLDLSQAAFKRFAGLGKGVLQLQWSFL
;
A
#
# COMPACT_ATOMS: atom_id res chain seq x y z
N MET A 1 -10.74 7.14 -7.90
CA MET A 1 -12.04 7.64 -8.38
C MET A 1 -11.95 7.93 -9.87
N ASN A 2 -13.07 8.10 -10.56
CA ASN A 2 -13.13 8.34 -12.00
C ASN A 2 -12.46 9.68 -12.41
N PRO A 3 -11.80 9.77 -13.59
CA PRO A 3 -11.23 11.00 -14.15
C PRO A 3 -12.17 12.23 -14.14
N LEU A 4 -13.46 12.04 -14.37
CA LEU A 4 -14.46 13.12 -14.36
C LEU A 4 -14.66 13.77 -12.98
N GLN A 5 -14.22 13.11 -11.91
CA GLN A 5 -14.33 13.59 -10.53
C GLN A 5 -13.00 14.16 -9.98
N PHE A 6 -11.90 13.98 -10.72
CA PHE A 6 -10.55 14.32 -10.29
C PHE A 6 -9.98 15.61 -10.88
N GLY A 7 -10.59 16.10 -11.97
CA GLY A 7 -9.87 16.98 -12.88
C GLY A 7 -8.64 16.28 -13.47
N ASP A 8 -7.94 16.97 -14.35
CA ASP A 8 -6.72 16.47 -14.96
C ASP A 8 -5.58 16.45 -13.90
N LEU A 9 -4.88 15.31 -13.75
CA LEU A 9 -3.70 15.16 -12.88
C LEU A 9 -2.54 16.12 -13.27
N GLY A 10 -2.56 16.65 -14.49
CA GLY A 10 -1.64 17.70 -14.95
C GLY A 10 -2.05 19.13 -14.56
N SER A 11 -3.22 19.33 -13.95
CA SER A 11 -3.72 20.65 -13.58
C SER A 11 -3.42 21.01 -12.12
N THR A 12 -3.25 22.30 -11.84
CA THR A 12 -3.14 22.84 -10.47
C THR A 12 -4.42 22.68 -9.64
N ASN A 13 -5.46 22.09 -10.21
CA ASN A 13 -6.78 21.89 -9.61
C ASN A 13 -7.08 20.40 -9.38
N SER A 14 -6.04 19.61 -9.09
CA SER A 14 -6.15 18.18 -8.80
C SER A 14 -6.57 17.96 -7.35
N THR A 15 -7.48 16.99 -7.14
CA THR A 15 -7.85 16.52 -5.80
C THR A 15 -6.83 15.54 -5.20
N CYS A 16 -5.74 15.22 -5.92
CA CYS A 16 -4.65 14.40 -5.40
C CYS A 16 -4.02 15.01 -4.15
N GLY A 17 -3.82 14.19 -3.12
CA GLY A 17 -3.34 14.59 -1.81
C GLY A 17 -4.40 15.20 -0.90
N GLN A 18 -5.60 15.51 -1.39
CA GLN A 18 -6.72 15.95 -0.55
C GLN A 18 -7.32 14.76 0.21
N TRP A 19 -8.08 15.06 1.25
CA TRP A 19 -8.85 14.06 1.98
C TRP A 19 -10.27 14.00 1.45
N ILE A 20 -10.81 12.79 1.43
CA ILE A 20 -12.24 12.55 1.31
C ILE A 20 -12.74 11.87 2.58
N GLN A 21 -13.91 12.27 3.03
CA GLN A 21 -14.68 11.49 3.99
C GLN A 21 -15.56 10.55 3.19
N VAL A 22 -15.47 9.25 3.46
CA VAL A 22 -16.25 8.20 2.82
C VAL A 22 -17.18 7.60 3.87
N ARG A 23 -18.43 7.39 3.52
CA ARG A 23 -19.46 6.88 4.42
C ARG A 23 -20.25 5.78 3.74
N ASN A 24 -20.55 4.72 4.47
CA ASN A 24 -21.47 3.68 4.03
C ASN A 24 -22.92 4.24 4.01
N ARG A 25 -23.62 4.10 2.88
CA ARG A 25 -25.00 4.60 2.71
C ARG A 25 -26.04 3.76 3.44
N GLU A 26 -25.77 2.48 3.62
CA GLU A 26 -26.66 1.55 4.30
C GLU A 26 -26.47 1.63 5.80
N ASN A 27 -25.23 1.84 6.25
CA ASN A 27 -24.90 2.09 7.64
C ASN A 27 -24.13 3.40 7.83
N THR A 28 -24.86 4.49 8.03
CA THR A 28 -24.26 5.83 8.14
C THR A 28 -23.35 6.05 9.36
N ALA A 29 -23.31 5.11 10.31
CA ALA A 29 -22.34 5.12 11.41
C ALA A 29 -20.94 4.65 10.99
N GLN A 30 -20.82 3.97 9.84
CA GLN A 30 -19.56 3.53 9.26
C GLN A 30 -19.05 4.59 8.29
N GLU A 31 -18.01 5.30 8.72
CA GLU A 31 -17.30 6.27 7.91
C GLU A 31 -15.80 6.21 8.16
N THR A 32 -15.04 6.60 7.15
CA THR A 32 -13.58 6.68 7.22
C THR A 32 -13.08 7.87 6.42
N TRP A 33 -11.83 8.24 6.63
CA TRP A 33 -11.14 9.24 5.84
C TRP A 33 -10.11 8.57 4.95
N ALA A 34 -10.23 8.80 3.65
CA ALA A 34 -9.26 8.33 2.68
C ALA A 34 -8.53 9.51 2.06
N LYS A 35 -7.21 9.37 1.91
CA LYS A 35 -6.41 10.33 1.16
C LYS A 35 -6.42 9.95 -0.30
N VAL A 36 -6.63 10.94 -1.15
CA VAL A 36 -6.71 10.77 -2.58
C VAL A 36 -5.30 10.59 -3.15
N VAL A 37 -4.98 9.44 -3.73
CA VAL A 37 -3.61 9.12 -4.21
C VAL A 37 -3.50 8.94 -5.72
N GLY A 38 -4.61 8.81 -6.44
CA GLY A 38 -4.57 8.63 -7.88
C GLY A 38 -5.94 8.39 -8.52
N ILE A 39 -5.92 8.35 -9.86
CA ILE A 39 -7.09 8.05 -10.69
C ILE A 39 -7.33 6.53 -10.68
N CYS A 40 -8.60 6.15 -10.71
CA CYS A 40 -9.04 4.78 -10.95
C CYS A 40 -9.72 4.77 -12.31
N ASP A 41 -9.01 4.29 -13.34
CA ASP A 41 -9.47 4.33 -14.73
C ASP A 41 -10.70 3.44 -14.97
N GLU A 42 -10.86 2.40 -14.17
CA GLU A 42 -11.99 1.46 -14.24
C GLU A 42 -13.16 1.82 -13.29
N CYS A 43 -13.04 2.92 -12.54
CA CYS A 43 -14.09 3.32 -11.61
C CYS A 43 -15.22 4.02 -12.35
N GLU A 44 -16.45 3.58 -12.10
CA GLU A 44 -17.65 4.30 -12.52
C GLU A 44 -17.77 5.67 -11.83
N TYR A 45 -18.59 6.55 -12.39
CA TYR A 45 -18.84 7.86 -11.80
C TYR A 45 -19.47 7.71 -10.41
N GLY A 46 -18.85 8.31 -9.39
CA GLY A 46 -19.29 8.16 -8.00
C GLY A 46 -18.50 7.11 -7.22
N SER A 47 -17.76 6.22 -7.90
CA SER A 47 -17.02 5.13 -7.28
C SER A 47 -15.59 5.51 -6.93
N VAL A 48 -15.08 4.94 -5.84
CA VAL A 48 -13.70 5.12 -5.38
C VAL A 48 -13.07 3.76 -5.13
N ALA A 49 -11.82 3.59 -5.54
CA ALA A 49 -11.02 2.43 -5.14
C ALA A 49 -10.40 2.74 -3.77
N LEU A 50 -10.63 1.86 -2.81
CA LEU A 50 -10.15 1.98 -1.44
C LEU A 50 -9.12 0.91 -1.14
N ASN A 51 -8.18 1.23 -0.26
CA ASN A 51 -7.32 0.20 0.31
C ASN A 51 -8.13 -0.64 1.32
N ARG A 52 -7.59 -1.83 1.65
CA ARG A 52 -8.23 -2.75 2.60
C ARG A 52 -8.61 -2.09 3.94
N PRO A 53 -7.75 -1.30 4.61
CA PRO A 53 -8.13 -0.64 5.87
C PRO A 53 -9.35 0.27 5.76
N ALA A 54 -9.43 1.10 4.70
CA ALA A 54 -10.60 1.95 4.50
C ALA A 54 -11.88 1.15 4.18
N LEU A 55 -11.75 -0.04 3.57
CA LEU A 55 -12.88 -0.95 3.38
C LEU A 55 -13.32 -1.61 4.70
N GLU A 56 -12.37 -2.01 5.55
CA GLU A 56 -12.64 -2.59 6.87
C GLU A 56 -13.39 -1.62 7.78
N ASP A 57 -13.09 -0.32 7.72
CA ASP A 57 -13.85 0.72 8.45
C ASP A 57 -15.28 0.92 7.92
N LEU A 58 -15.51 0.64 6.64
CA LEU A 58 -16.78 0.89 5.95
C LEU A 58 -17.72 -0.31 5.93
N VAL A 59 -17.22 -1.50 6.25
CA VAL A 59 -17.98 -2.75 6.26
C VAL A 59 -18.08 -3.23 7.71
N PRO A 60 -19.18 -3.89 8.09
CA PRO A 60 -19.28 -4.52 9.41
C PRO A 60 -18.06 -5.41 9.75
N PRO A 61 -17.57 -5.37 11.00
CA PRO A 61 -16.47 -6.24 11.46
C PRO A 61 -16.77 -7.74 11.30
N SER A 62 -18.04 -8.11 11.11
CA SER A 62 -18.49 -9.47 10.86
C SER A 62 -18.19 -9.97 9.44
N ALA A 63 -17.66 -9.13 8.54
CA ALA A 63 -17.23 -9.59 7.22
C ALA A 63 -15.98 -10.48 7.33
N PRO A 64 -15.95 -11.64 6.65
CA PRO A 64 -14.86 -12.61 6.76
C PRO A 64 -13.65 -12.19 5.92
N TRP A 65 -13.01 -11.08 6.28
CA TRP A 65 -11.90 -10.49 5.51
C TRP A 65 -10.70 -11.40 5.28
N GLU A 66 -10.51 -12.40 6.15
CA GLU A 66 -9.46 -13.42 6.05
C GLU A 66 -9.80 -14.48 4.98
N ASP A 67 -11.07 -14.70 4.70
CA ASP A 67 -11.57 -15.70 3.74
C ASP A 67 -12.02 -15.07 2.41
N VAL A 68 -11.90 -13.76 2.23
CA VAL A 68 -12.27 -13.08 0.98
C VAL A 68 -11.06 -12.97 0.05
N VAL A 69 -11.22 -13.49 -1.17
CA VAL A 69 -10.29 -13.30 -2.28
C VAL A 69 -10.97 -12.43 -3.34
N PHE A 70 -10.34 -11.33 -3.76
CA PHE A 70 -10.89 -10.50 -4.82
C PHE A 70 -10.62 -11.14 -6.19
N ASP A 71 -11.69 -11.40 -6.94
CA ASP A 71 -11.64 -11.95 -8.29
C ASP A 71 -12.41 -11.02 -9.25
N PRO A 72 -11.75 -10.40 -10.23
CA PRO A 72 -12.40 -9.55 -11.24
C PRO A 72 -13.50 -10.25 -12.05
N GLN A 73 -13.50 -11.60 -12.11
CA GLN A 73 -14.51 -12.38 -12.80
C GLN A 73 -15.69 -12.77 -11.89
N SER A 74 -15.59 -12.54 -10.58
CA SER A 74 -16.69 -12.81 -9.65
C SER A 74 -17.77 -11.73 -9.75
N ASN A 75 -19.02 -12.18 -9.64
CA ASN A 75 -20.21 -11.34 -9.51
C ASN A 75 -20.74 -11.29 -8.07
N VAL A 76 -20.11 -11.99 -7.13
CA VAL A 76 -20.49 -12.00 -5.71
C VAL A 76 -20.02 -10.70 -5.08
N THR A 77 -20.87 -10.02 -4.32
CA THR A 77 -20.52 -8.79 -3.58
C THR A 77 -20.33 -9.08 -2.08
N LEU A 78 -19.58 -8.24 -1.37
CA LEU A 78 -19.39 -8.41 0.09
C LEU A 78 -20.73 -8.39 0.86
N SER A 79 -21.72 -7.65 0.38
CA SER A 79 -23.08 -7.61 0.93
C SER A 79 -23.82 -8.94 0.82
N GLU A 80 -23.45 -9.82 -0.12
CA GLU A 80 -24.06 -11.14 -0.33
C GLU A 80 -23.36 -12.25 0.44
N VAL A 81 -22.18 -11.96 1.03
CA VAL A 81 -21.44 -12.91 1.87
C VAL A 81 -22.06 -12.95 3.26
N VAL A 82 -23.13 -13.74 3.41
CA VAL A 82 -23.70 -14.09 4.72
C VAL A 82 -23.01 -15.35 5.22
N ILE A 83 -22.29 -15.25 6.35
CA ILE A 83 -21.77 -16.44 7.03
C ILE A 83 -22.96 -17.22 7.58
N VAL A 84 -23.37 -18.29 6.91
CA VAL A 84 -24.30 -19.26 7.45
C VAL A 84 -23.50 -20.16 8.39
N GLU A 85 -23.77 -20.08 9.70
CA GLU A 85 -23.15 -20.99 10.67
C GLU A 85 -23.39 -22.45 10.25
N GLY A 86 -22.33 -23.14 9.83
CA GLY A 86 -22.36 -24.59 9.63
C GLY A 86 -21.89 -25.13 8.27
N GLU A 87 -21.66 -24.29 7.26
CA GLU A 87 -21.05 -24.75 5.99
C GLU A 87 -19.72 -24.03 5.73
N THR A 88 -18.63 -24.71 6.07
CA THR A 88 -17.28 -24.33 5.66
C THR A 88 -17.13 -24.52 4.14
N VAL A 89 -17.10 -23.44 3.37
CA VAL A 89 -16.85 -23.51 1.93
C VAL A 89 -15.94 -22.36 1.51
N VAL A 90 -14.63 -22.67 1.36
CA VAL A 90 -13.55 -22.02 0.57
C VAL A 90 -13.42 -20.49 0.60
N PRO A 91 -12.26 -19.89 0.22
CA PRO A 91 -12.21 -18.45 0.07
C PRO A 91 -13.32 -17.98 -0.89
N VAL A 92 -14.17 -17.07 -0.43
CA VAL A 92 -15.25 -16.52 -1.24
C VAL A 92 -14.60 -15.58 -2.24
N ALA A 93 -14.63 -15.96 -3.52
CA ALA A 93 -14.22 -15.09 -4.61
C ALA A 93 -15.26 -13.97 -4.73
N VAL A 94 -14.89 -12.74 -4.39
CA VAL A 94 -15.77 -11.57 -4.39
C VAL A 94 -15.32 -10.60 -5.47
N SER A 95 -16.29 -10.00 -6.16
CA SER A 95 -16.03 -8.96 -7.15
C SER A 95 -15.30 -7.78 -6.50
N PRO A 96 -14.22 -7.23 -7.08
CA PRO A 96 -13.59 -6.02 -6.59
C PRO A 96 -14.45 -4.76 -6.83
N LYS A 97 -15.59 -4.89 -7.54
CA LYS A 97 -16.52 -3.80 -7.87
C LYS A 97 -17.77 -3.90 -7.00
N GLY A 98 -18.39 -2.74 -6.72
CA GLY A 98 -19.67 -2.71 -6.00
C GLY A 98 -19.62 -3.25 -4.57
N LEU A 99 -18.44 -3.24 -3.93
CA LEU A 99 -18.24 -3.84 -2.60
C LEU A 99 -19.15 -3.26 -1.51
N VAL A 100 -19.35 -1.94 -1.53
CA VAL A 100 -20.18 -1.21 -0.57
C VAL A 100 -20.81 -0.01 -1.28
N HIS A 101 -22.08 0.25 -1.00
CA HIS A 101 -22.72 1.50 -1.38
C HIS A 101 -22.20 2.66 -0.53
N ILE A 102 -21.40 3.54 -1.13
CA ILE A 102 -20.78 4.66 -0.42
C ILE A 102 -21.33 6.03 -0.84
N ALA A 103 -21.19 7.00 0.04
CA ALA A 103 -21.19 8.43 -0.26
C ALA A 103 -19.84 9.00 0.15
N TRP A 104 -19.29 9.93 -0.62
CA TRP A 104 -18.05 10.60 -0.24
C TRP A 104 -18.09 12.08 -0.57
N LYS A 105 -17.29 12.86 0.16
CA LYS A 105 -17.09 14.30 -0.06
C LYS A 105 -15.66 14.68 0.26
N LEU A 106 -15.16 15.76 -0.36
CA LEU A 106 -13.92 16.38 0.08
C LEU A 106 -14.03 16.81 1.55
N SER A 107 -12.94 16.65 2.28
CA SER A 107 -12.85 16.90 3.72
C SER A 107 -11.48 17.50 4.05
N GLU A 108 -11.38 18.15 5.20
CA GLU A 108 -10.11 18.67 5.73
C GLU A 108 -9.20 17.55 6.30
N GLY A 109 -9.72 16.32 6.38
CA GLY A 109 -9.05 15.16 6.95
C GLY A 109 -9.78 14.66 8.20
N PRO A 110 -9.34 13.53 8.78
CA PRO A 110 -9.89 13.09 10.05
C PRO A 110 -9.64 14.19 11.09
N PRO A 111 -10.61 14.48 11.98
CA PRO A 111 -10.36 15.37 13.09
C PRO A 111 -9.12 14.87 13.84
N PRO A 112 -8.28 15.76 14.38
CA PRO A 112 -7.20 15.33 15.26
C PRO A 112 -7.85 14.51 16.35
N SER A 113 -7.58 13.21 16.37
CA SER A 113 -8.06 12.36 17.43
C SER A 113 -7.50 12.96 18.73
N ASP A 114 -8.37 13.27 19.69
CA ASP A 114 -7.98 13.18 21.10
C ASP A 114 -7.13 11.91 21.22
N PRO A 115 -5.99 11.92 21.92
CA PRO A 115 -5.09 10.79 21.95
C PRO A 115 -5.90 9.55 22.28
N SER A 116 -6.21 8.77 21.23
CA SER A 116 -6.71 7.42 21.35
C SER A 116 -5.73 6.80 22.32
N PRO A 117 -6.17 6.22 23.46
CA PRO A 117 -5.25 5.60 24.39
C PRO A 117 -4.32 4.78 23.54
N GLU A 118 -3.06 5.22 23.49
CA GLU A 118 -2.00 4.59 22.73
C GLU A 118 -2.14 3.13 23.13
N GLU A 119 -2.67 2.32 22.20
CA GLU A 119 -3.01 0.94 22.53
C GLU A 119 -1.70 0.40 23.10
N PRO A 120 -1.67 0.04 24.40
CA PRO A 120 -0.40 -0.15 25.09
C PRO A 120 0.35 -1.16 24.26
N ALA A 121 1.52 -0.74 23.75
CA ALA A 121 2.36 -1.56 22.88
C ALA A 121 2.22 -3.02 23.33
N PRO A 122 1.75 -3.93 22.45
CA PRO A 122 1.23 -5.22 22.89
C PRO A 122 2.23 -5.82 23.85
N LYS A 123 1.80 -5.94 25.11
CA LYS A 123 2.59 -6.57 26.18
C LYS A 123 3.04 -7.91 25.60
N PRO A 124 4.32 -8.30 25.69
CA PRO A 124 4.83 -9.48 25.00
C PRO A 124 4.14 -10.72 25.57
N THR A 125 3.05 -11.14 24.93
CA THR A 125 2.39 -12.40 25.21
C THR A 125 3.32 -13.48 24.69
N LYS A 126 3.69 -14.40 25.58
CA LYS A 126 4.50 -15.58 25.25
C LYS A 126 3.70 -16.51 24.34
N THR A 127 3.63 -16.15 23.06
CA THR A 127 3.19 -17.02 21.98
C THR A 127 4.44 -17.40 21.19
N LYS A 128 4.51 -18.69 20.86
CA LYS A 128 5.66 -19.38 20.27
C LYS A 128 6.33 -18.54 19.18
N ALA A 129 7.59 -18.17 19.43
CA ALA A 129 8.39 -17.35 18.54
C ALA A 129 8.39 -17.91 17.11
N PRO A 130 8.05 -17.10 16.10
CA PRO A 130 8.55 -17.34 14.75
C PRO A 130 10.07 -17.38 14.84
N LYS A 131 10.68 -18.33 14.14
CA LYS A 131 12.14 -18.49 14.08
C LYS A 131 12.76 -17.12 13.75
N PRO A 132 13.80 -16.66 14.47
CA PRO A 132 14.49 -15.42 14.13
C PRO A 132 14.95 -15.50 12.67
N ILE A 133 14.42 -14.65 11.81
CA ILE A 133 15.09 -14.33 10.56
C ILE A 133 16.20 -13.39 11.01
N GLU A 134 17.41 -13.94 11.15
CA GLU A 134 18.62 -13.18 11.45
C GLU A 134 18.65 -11.93 10.56
N ASP A 135 18.89 -10.77 11.18
CA ASP A 135 19.32 -9.59 10.44
C ASP A 135 20.44 -10.03 9.50
N PRO A 136 20.32 -9.85 8.17
CA PRO A 136 21.45 -10.13 7.32
C PRO A 136 22.58 -9.19 7.76
N LYS A 137 23.64 -9.79 8.31
CA LYS A 137 24.96 -9.18 8.52
C LYS A 137 25.21 -8.20 7.38
N PRO A 138 25.61 -6.93 7.66
CA PRO A 138 25.83 -5.95 6.61
C PRO A 138 26.82 -6.56 5.61
N PRO A 139 26.44 -6.75 4.33
CA PRO A 139 27.40 -7.17 3.34
C PRO A 139 28.34 -5.98 3.15
N GLY A 140 29.60 -6.18 3.54
CA GLY A 140 30.68 -5.33 3.09
C GLY A 140 30.87 -5.56 1.60
N GLY A 141 30.84 -4.47 0.82
CA GLY A 141 31.27 -4.47 -0.57
C GLY A 141 30.19 -4.19 -1.62
N GLY A 142 29.28 -3.24 -1.38
CA GLY A 142 28.53 -2.62 -2.47
C GLY A 142 29.42 -1.63 -3.24
N ASP A 143 29.31 -1.60 -4.58
CA ASP A 143 29.92 -0.57 -5.42
C ASP A 143 29.67 0.79 -4.76
N GLY A 144 30.69 1.48 -4.25
CA GLY A 144 30.57 2.61 -3.31
C GLY A 144 29.82 3.86 -3.80
N LYS A 145 29.03 3.73 -4.86
CA LYS A 145 28.14 4.71 -5.44
C LYS A 145 26.86 4.77 -4.63
N GLN A 146 26.75 5.85 -3.86
CA GLN A 146 25.54 6.22 -3.14
C GLN A 146 24.61 7.02 -4.07
N TYR A 147 23.33 6.72 -3.99
CA TYR A 147 22.25 7.42 -4.66
C TYR A 147 21.37 8.13 -3.64
N SER A 148 20.63 9.13 -4.09
CA SER A 148 19.58 9.78 -3.31
C SER A 148 18.43 10.09 -4.23
N GLY A 149 17.22 9.99 -3.70
CA GLY A 149 16.04 10.28 -4.47
C GLY A 149 14.78 10.14 -3.64
N ARG A 150 13.67 10.29 -4.35
CA ARG A 150 12.33 10.19 -3.80
C ARG A 150 11.96 8.72 -3.61
N MET A 151 11.46 8.38 -2.43
CA MET A 151 10.87 7.08 -2.17
C MET A 151 9.36 7.21 -1.99
N THR A 152 8.60 6.48 -2.80
CA THR A 152 7.15 6.30 -2.64
C THR A 152 6.86 4.88 -2.16
N TRP A 153 5.59 4.49 -2.15
CA TRP A 153 5.20 3.11 -1.96
C TRP A 153 4.13 2.68 -2.97
N TYR A 154 4.10 1.38 -3.25
CA TYR A 154 3.15 0.74 -4.18
C TYR A 154 2.42 -0.44 -3.52
N SER A 155 1.47 -1.04 -4.22
CA SER A 155 0.64 -2.14 -3.70
C SER A 155 0.51 -3.37 -4.60
N ASP A 156 1.27 -3.43 -5.69
CA ASP A 156 1.23 -4.55 -6.64
C ASP A 156 1.78 -5.82 -6.00
N THR A 157 1.50 -6.99 -6.58
CA THR A 157 1.93 -8.30 -6.03
C THR A 157 2.79 -9.10 -7.00
N PHE A 158 3.12 -8.50 -8.14
CA PHE A 158 3.93 -9.08 -9.20
C PHE A 158 4.61 -7.97 -10.00
N GLY A 159 5.81 -8.21 -10.52
CA GLY A 159 6.62 -7.19 -11.17
C GLY A 159 7.54 -7.72 -12.27
N GLN A 160 8.39 -6.83 -12.80
CA GLN A 160 9.33 -7.08 -13.90
C GLN A 160 10.29 -8.28 -13.67
N CYS A 161 10.51 -8.67 -12.41
CA CYS A 161 11.33 -9.82 -12.06
C CYS A 161 10.61 -11.17 -12.17
N GLU A 162 9.34 -11.17 -12.57
CA GLU A 162 8.52 -12.37 -12.81
C GLU A 162 8.39 -13.30 -11.59
N GLU A 163 8.34 -12.70 -10.41
CA GLU A 163 8.07 -13.39 -9.15
C GLU A 163 6.91 -12.72 -8.42
N SER A 164 6.10 -13.51 -7.73
CA SER A 164 5.07 -13.00 -6.84
C SER A 164 5.70 -12.59 -5.50
N TYR A 165 5.17 -11.53 -4.90
CA TYR A 165 5.61 -11.02 -3.61
C TYR A 165 4.44 -10.40 -2.84
N SER A 166 4.63 -10.23 -1.53
CA SER A 166 3.67 -9.60 -0.64
C SER A 166 4.08 -8.17 -0.28
N GLN A 167 3.09 -7.33 0.01
CA GLN A 167 3.32 -5.99 0.55
C GLN A 167 3.84 -6.00 2.00
N SER A 168 3.86 -7.16 2.65
CA SER A 168 4.57 -7.39 3.91
C SER A 168 6.08 -7.61 3.74
N ASP A 169 6.54 -7.90 2.52
CA ASP A 169 7.96 -8.16 2.24
C ASP A 169 8.75 -6.85 2.17
N LEU A 170 10.04 -6.89 2.49
CA LEU A 170 10.94 -5.75 2.32
C LEU A 170 11.49 -5.74 0.89
N ILE A 171 10.72 -5.16 -0.02
CA ILE A 171 10.98 -5.16 -1.46
C ILE A 171 10.92 -3.74 -2.05
N VAL A 172 11.39 -3.62 -3.28
CA VAL A 172 11.45 -2.34 -3.99
C VAL A 172 11.34 -2.52 -5.50
N ALA A 173 10.65 -1.57 -6.14
CA ALA A 173 10.72 -1.30 -7.56
C ALA A 173 11.79 -0.24 -7.86
N VAL A 174 12.75 -0.56 -8.73
CA VAL A 174 13.85 0.36 -9.10
C VAL A 174 13.44 1.18 -10.32
N ASN A 175 13.77 2.47 -10.36
CA ASN A 175 13.49 3.29 -11.55
C ASN A 175 14.07 2.69 -12.84
N GLU A 176 13.34 2.86 -13.93
CA GLU A 176 13.67 2.34 -15.26
C GLU A 176 15.08 2.73 -15.74
N ALA A 177 15.53 3.95 -15.46
CA ALA A 177 16.85 4.43 -15.87
C ALA A 177 18.01 3.64 -15.23
N GLN A 178 17.84 3.18 -13.98
CA GLN A 178 18.83 2.36 -13.29
C GLN A 178 18.60 0.86 -13.47
N MET A 179 17.34 0.43 -13.63
CA MET A 179 16.99 -0.95 -13.97
C MET A 179 17.56 -1.35 -15.34
N GLY A 180 17.48 -0.43 -16.31
CA GLY A 180 17.81 -0.70 -17.70
C GLY A 180 16.79 -1.63 -18.37
N GLY A 181 17.09 -2.07 -19.60
CA GLY A 181 16.19 -2.90 -20.41
C GLY A 181 16.13 -4.39 -20.05
N GLY A 182 16.35 -4.79 -18.79
CA GLY A 182 16.36 -6.21 -18.43
C GLY A 182 16.27 -6.51 -16.93
N LYS A 183 16.42 -7.78 -16.56
CA LYS A 183 16.25 -8.30 -15.20
C LYS A 183 17.52 -8.39 -14.35
N LYS A 184 18.59 -7.68 -14.75
CA LYS A 184 19.92 -7.83 -14.13
C LYS A 184 19.96 -7.42 -12.66
N LEU A 185 19.03 -6.56 -12.23
CA LEU A 185 18.95 -6.13 -10.84
C LEU A 185 17.99 -6.97 -10.00
N CYS A 186 17.21 -7.86 -10.61
CA CYS A 186 16.28 -8.72 -9.87
C CYS A 186 17.02 -9.56 -8.81
N GLY A 187 16.48 -9.58 -7.60
CA GLY A 187 17.08 -10.27 -6.46
C GLY A 187 18.26 -9.54 -5.79
N LYS A 188 18.80 -8.46 -6.38
CA LYS A 188 19.81 -7.64 -5.70
C LYS A 188 19.21 -6.96 -4.47
N LYS A 189 20.08 -6.65 -3.52
CA LYS A 189 19.70 -5.94 -2.29
C LYS A 189 20.14 -4.49 -2.35
N ILE A 190 19.32 -3.62 -1.77
CA ILE A 190 19.58 -2.19 -1.62
C ILE A 190 19.51 -1.86 -0.13
N LEU A 191 20.48 -1.09 0.35
CA LEU A 191 20.46 -0.49 1.67
C LEU A 191 19.86 0.91 1.57
N LEU A 192 18.75 1.14 2.26
CA LEU A 192 18.11 2.44 2.44
C LEU A 192 18.57 3.09 3.74
N THR A 193 18.81 4.39 3.70
CA THR A 193 19.29 5.20 4.82
C THR A 193 18.55 6.54 4.86
N GLU A 194 18.09 6.94 6.04
CA GLU A 194 17.52 8.28 6.26
C GLU A 194 18.59 9.22 6.82
N LYS A 195 18.74 10.40 6.20
CA LYS A 195 19.77 11.36 6.62
C LYS A 195 19.46 11.90 8.01
N GLY A 196 20.43 11.84 8.92
CA GLY A 196 20.28 12.31 10.30
C GLY A 196 19.59 11.32 11.23
N SER A 197 19.25 10.12 10.73
CA SER A 197 18.72 9.01 11.52
C SER A 197 19.68 7.82 11.45
N ASN A 198 19.63 6.96 12.48
CA ASN A 198 20.34 5.67 12.45
C ASN A 198 19.51 4.56 11.78
N THR A 199 18.32 4.89 11.26
CA THR A 199 17.45 3.92 10.58
C THR A 199 18.07 3.45 9.26
N LYS A 200 18.23 2.13 9.16
CA LYS A 200 18.75 1.42 7.99
C LYS A 200 17.83 0.25 7.64
N VAL A 201 17.48 0.13 6.38
CA VAL A 201 16.57 -0.94 5.92
C VAL A 201 17.13 -1.56 4.66
N VAL A 202 17.24 -2.89 4.65
CA VAL A 202 17.65 -3.63 3.46
C VAL A 202 16.38 -4.12 2.74
N VAL A 203 16.28 -3.80 1.45
CA VAL A 203 15.18 -4.22 0.58
C VAL A 203 15.71 -5.01 -0.61
N ARG A 204 14.86 -5.87 -1.19
CA ARG A 204 15.18 -6.67 -2.37
C ARG A 204 14.49 -6.12 -3.61
N VAL A 205 15.22 -6.03 -4.71
CA VAL A 205 14.67 -5.60 -6.00
C VAL A 205 13.82 -6.72 -6.59
N VAL A 206 12.55 -6.42 -6.86
CA VAL A 206 11.57 -7.36 -7.43
C VAL A 206 10.80 -6.78 -8.60
N ASP A 207 10.94 -5.48 -8.85
CA ASP A 207 10.16 -4.80 -9.87
C ASP A 207 10.90 -3.57 -10.44
N MET A 208 10.33 -2.99 -11.49
CA MET A 208 10.78 -1.78 -12.14
C MET A 208 9.69 -0.71 -12.03
N CYS A 209 10.03 0.45 -11.48
CA CYS A 209 9.17 1.61 -11.53
C CYS A 209 9.35 2.36 -12.87
N PRO A 210 8.28 2.54 -13.67
CA PRO A 210 8.36 3.23 -14.97
C PRO A 210 8.92 4.66 -14.85
N GLY A 211 9.69 5.09 -15.86
CA GLY A 211 10.35 6.41 -15.88
C GLY A 211 9.39 7.60 -15.80
N LYS A 212 8.13 7.43 -16.18
CA LYS A 212 7.06 8.43 -15.99
C LYS A 212 6.77 8.74 -14.53
N TYR A 213 7.07 7.81 -13.62
CA TYR A 213 6.80 7.94 -12.18
C TYR A 213 8.09 8.05 -11.36
N CYS A 214 9.13 7.29 -11.70
CA CYS A 214 10.40 7.31 -10.97
C CYS A 214 11.54 7.85 -11.83
N LYS A 215 12.12 8.98 -11.40
CA LYS A 215 13.32 9.53 -12.01
C LYS A 215 14.55 8.74 -11.57
N PHE A 216 15.69 9.04 -12.17
CA PHE A 216 16.97 8.49 -11.72
C PHE A 216 17.17 8.79 -10.22
N GLY A 217 17.48 7.76 -9.43
CA GLY A 217 17.63 7.82 -7.98
C GLY A 217 16.36 7.57 -7.18
N ASP A 218 15.17 7.66 -7.80
CA ASP A 218 13.90 7.37 -7.14
C ASP A 218 13.66 5.86 -7.04
N LEU A 219 12.94 5.44 -6.00
CA LEU A 219 12.50 4.05 -5.80
C LEU A 219 11.04 4.02 -5.35
N ASP A 220 10.37 2.90 -5.61
CA ASP A 220 9.02 2.64 -5.10
C ASP A 220 9.07 1.45 -4.14
N LEU A 221 8.81 1.68 -2.85
CA LEU A 221 8.99 0.67 -1.80
C LEU A 221 7.71 -0.14 -1.59
N SER A 222 7.81 -1.37 -1.09
CA SER A 222 6.62 -1.98 -0.49
C SER A 222 6.13 -1.16 0.70
N GLN A 223 4.86 -1.36 1.05
CA GLN A 223 4.28 -0.76 2.25
C GLN A 223 5.08 -1.11 3.52
N ALA A 224 5.51 -2.36 3.67
CA ALA A 224 6.31 -2.78 4.81
C ALA A 224 7.69 -2.09 4.86
N ALA A 225 8.35 -1.90 3.72
CA ALA A 225 9.62 -1.19 3.64
C ALA A 225 9.48 0.30 3.92
N PHE A 226 8.45 0.96 3.37
CA PHE A 226 8.17 2.37 3.61
C PHE A 226 7.85 2.65 5.09
N LYS A 227 7.03 1.78 5.71
CA LYS A 227 6.62 1.87 7.13
C LYS A 227 7.78 1.81 8.11
N ARG A 228 8.98 1.37 7.69
CA ARG A 228 10.18 1.43 8.53
C ARG A 228 10.72 2.85 8.73
N PHE A 229 10.35 3.78 7.86
CA PHE A 229 10.80 5.17 7.91
C PHE A 229 9.66 6.13 8.28
N ALA A 230 8.46 5.89 7.74
CA ALA A 230 7.29 6.70 8.07
C ALA A 230 5.98 5.96 7.78
N GLY A 231 4.89 6.40 8.41
CA GLY A 231 3.56 5.95 8.02
C GLY A 231 3.24 6.28 6.55
N LEU A 232 2.47 5.41 5.89
CA LEU A 232 2.16 5.51 4.44
C LEU A 232 1.54 6.85 4.03
N GLY A 233 0.82 7.52 4.96
CA GLY A 233 0.20 8.82 4.73
C GLY A 233 1.18 9.97 4.43
N LYS A 234 2.47 9.80 4.77
CA LYS A 234 3.55 10.72 4.35
C LYS A 234 3.71 10.73 2.83
N GLY A 235 3.41 9.60 2.16
CA GLY A 235 3.37 9.42 0.71
C GLY A 235 4.73 9.42 0.04
N VAL A 236 5.61 10.33 0.43
CA VAL A 236 6.93 10.55 -0.16
C VAL A 236 7.99 10.72 0.94
N LEU A 237 9.12 10.04 0.77
CA LEU A 237 10.33 10.21 1.56
C LEU A 237 11.49 10.67 0.69
N GLN A 238 12.50 11.26 1.32
CA GLN A 238 13.80 11.54 0.71
C GLN A 238 14.83 10.69 1.42
N LEU A 239 15.28 9.62 0.77
CA LEU A 239 16.25 8.68 1.33
C LEU A 239 17.53 8.64 0.49
N GLN A 240 18.58 8.15 1.12
CA GLN A 240 19.82 7.76 0.46
C GLN A 240 19.88 6.24 0.37
N TRP A 241 20.50 5.72 -0.68
CA TRP A 241 20.60 4.29 -0.87
C TRP A 241 21.81 3.83 -1.67
N SER A 242 22.19 2.56 -1.52
CA SER A 242 23.25 1.93 -2.29
C SER A 242 22.92 0.46 -2.55
N PHE A 243 23.42 -0.10 -3.65
CA PHE A 243 23.43 -1.54 -3.83
C PHE A 243 24.36 -2.19 -2.79
N LEU A 244 24.05 -3.44 -2.44
CA LEU A 244 24.81 -4.29 -1.55
C LEU A 244 25.54 -5.40 -2.31
#